data_AF-A0A831TWS6-F1
#
_entry.id   AF-A0A831TWS6-F1
#
_cell.length_a   1.000
_cell.length_b   1.000
_cell.length_c   1.000
_cell.angle_alpha   90.00
_cell.angle_beta   90.00
_cell.angle_gamma   90.00
#
_symmetry.space_group_name_H-M   'P 1'
#
loop_
_entity.id
_entity.type
_entity.pdbx_description
1 polymer ?
#
loop_
_entity_poly.entity_id
_entity_poly.type
_entity_poly.pdbx_seq_one_letter_code
_entity_poly.pdbx_strand_id
1 'polypeptide(L)'
;MQRSAKFVTHCAASSANTRRKTGFDRARVIAKLRRRLLHTPLFYKILWANIAIVALGAVAGTIITVWHVTAFPDQEHYPLIALFAGAGVVISVLVNQWVLRKALEPLDRLQTAVEAIRSGSRNVRVELGDNSDERFDRLAEAFNQMLEQIEHDSQRLRQLSHQILQAQEEERRRLAHELHDEAAQSLTSLLVHIRLLERAQNPAEAQRHIQELRELTARALEDVRRVALDLRPKILDDLGLAAALEWRVDELNKAHGLQASITIEGMERRLP
;
A
#
# COMPACT_ATOMS: atom_id res chain seq x y z
N MET A 1 22.66 -26.87 72.60
CA MET A 1 23.65 -26.31 71.64
C MET A 1 22.99 -25.90 70.30
N GLN A 2 21.96 -25.03 70.30
CA GLN A 2 21.19 -24.71 69.08
C GLN A 2 21.02 -23.20 68.80
N ARG A 3 21.74 -22.33 69.52
CA ARG A 3 21.64 -20.86 69.35
C ARG A 3 22.75 -20.22 68.50
N SER A 4 23.87 -20.91 68.25
CA SER A 4 25.02 -20.30 67.55
C SER A 4 24.99 -20.44 66.03
N ALA A 5 24.12 -21.27 65.44
CA ALA A 5 24.06 -21.48 63.99
C ALA A 5 23.18 -20.46 63.23
N LYS A 6 22.30 -19.72 63.91
CA LYS A 6 21.38 -18.75 63.26
C LYS A 6 22.00 -17.36 63.02
N PHE A 7 23.11 -17.03 63.67
CA PHE A 7 23.71 -15.68 63.54
C PHE A 7 24.64 -15.54 62.32
N VAL A 8 25.25 -16.62 61.84
CA VAL A 8 26.17 -16.55 60.69
C VAL A 8 25.42 -16.44 59.36
N THR A 9 24.21 -17.01 59.26
CA THR A 9 23.40 -16.97 58.03
C THR A 9 22.78 -15.59 57.77
N HIS A 10 22.56 -14.79 58.81
CA HIS A 10 21.94 -13.47 58.66
C HIS A 10 22.93 -12.39 58.15
N CYS A 11 24.23 -12.56 58.38
CA CYS A 11 25.26 -11.60 57.93
C CYS A 11 25.62 -11.80 56.44
N ALA A 12 25.62 -13.04 55.94
CA ALA A 12 25.87 -13.34 54.53
C ALA A 12 24.72 -12.92 53.59
N ALA A 13 23.47 -12.96 54.08
CA ALA A 13 22.31 -12.50 53.31
C ALA A 13 22.27 -10.96 53.15
N SER A 14 22.82 -10.22 54.11
CA SER A 14 22.87 -8.75 54.05
C SER A 14 23.86 -8.27 52.99
N SER A 15 25.07 -8.85 52.92
CA SER A 15 26.10 -8.45 51.94
C SER A 15 25.79 -8.86 50.49
N ALA A 16 25.05 -9.95 50.28
CA ALA A 16 24.58 -10.37 48.96
C ALA A 16 23.45 -9.47 48.42
N ASN A 17 22.59 -8.95 49.30
CA ASN A 17 21.48 -8.07 48.93
C ASN A 17 21.98 -6.66 48.55
N THR A 18 23.03 -6.14 49.20
CA THR A 18 23.66 -4.87 48.83
C THR A 18 24.36 -4.95 47.48
N ARG A 19 25.09 -6.03 47.16
CA ARG A 19 25.72 -6.21 45.83
C ARG A 19 24.70 -6.31 44.69
N ARG A 20 23.56 -6.99 44.91
CA ARG A 20 22.46 -7.06 43.92
C ARG A 20 21.80 -5.71 43.68
N LYS A 21 21.53 -4.93 44.74
CA LYS A 21 20.96 -3.57 44.61
C LYS A 21 21.89 -2.62 43.87
N THR A 22 23.20 -2.63 44.16
CA THR A 22 24.17 -1.75 43.48
C THR A 22 24.36 -2.09 41.99
N GLY A 23 24.24 -3.37 41.60
CA GLY A 23 24.30 -3.79 40.19
C GLY A 23 23.03 -3.41 39.42
N PHE A 24 21.86 -3.52 40.06
CA PHE A 24 20.57 -3.14 39.48
C PHE A 24 20.42 -1.63 39.32
N ASP A 25 20.92 -0.84 40.28
CA ASP A 25 20.93 0.62 40.20
C ASP A 25 21.94 1.13 39.17
N ARG A 26 23.15 0.55 39.07
CA ARG A 26 24.08 0.89 37.99
C ARG A 26 23.51 0.59 36.61
N ALA A 27 22.86 -0.56 36.43
CA ALA A 27 22.20 -0.90 35.15
C ALA A 27 21.06 0.07 34.81
N ARG A 28 20.23 0.46 35.79
CA ARG A 28 19.18 1.49 35.56
C ARG A 28 19.77 2.86 35.29
N VAL A 29 20.81 3.27 35.99
CA VAL A 29 21.47 4.57 35.80
C VAL A 29 22.16 4.63 34.44
N ILE A 30 22.87 3.56 34.04
CA ILE A 30 23.46 3.45 32.70
C ILE A 30 22.36 3.42 31.62
N ALA A 31 21.25 2.70 31.83
CA ALA A 31 20.12 2.71 30.90
C ALA A 31 19.44 4.09 30.83
N LYS A 32 19.33 4.82 31.94
CA LYS A 32 18.72 6.16 32.00
C LYS A 32 19.64 7.23 31.41
N LEU A 33 20.96 7.12 31.63
CA LEU A 33 21.96 7.96 30.96
C LEU A 33 22.02 7.64 29.47
N ARG A 34 21.99 6.36 29.07
CA ARG A 34 21.94 5.94 27.67
C ARG A 34 20.69 6.49 26.98
N ARG A 35 19.51 6.42 27.62
CA ARG A 35 18.27 7.05 27.12
C ARG A 35 18.40 8.57 27.00
N ARG A 36 18.98 9.26 27.98
CA ARG A 36 19.22 10.71 27.89
C ARG A 36 20.24 11.09 26.81
N LEU A 37 21.26 10.25 26.59
CA LEU A 37 22.23 10.41 25.50
C LEU A 37 21.64 10.05 24.13
N LEU A 38 20.61 9.22 24.08
CA LEU A 38 19.86 8.89 22.87
C LEU A 38 18.91 10.04 22.46
N HIS A 39 18.34 10.76 23.44
CA HIS A 39 17.50 11.94 23.21
C HIS A 39 18.25 13.22 22.76
N THR A 40 19.58 13.22 22.70
CA THR A 40 20.29 14.34 22.07
C THR A 40 20.14 14.21 20.56
N PRO A 41 19.61 15.25 19.87
CA PRO A 41 19.50 15.24 18.41
C PRO A 41 20.83 14.86 17.80
N LEU A 42 20.82 14.06 16.73
CA LEU A 42 22.02 13.64 16.02
C LEU A 42 23.03 14.78 15.81
N PHE A 43 22.55 15.97 15.47
CA PHE A 43 23.33 17.21 15.37
C PHE A 43 24.27 17.45 16.56
N TYR A 44 23.77 17.30 17.80
CA TYR A 44 24.59 17.49 19.00
C TYR A 44 25.60 16.36 19.18
N LYS A 45 25.29 15.13 18.77
CA LYS A 45 26.26 14.02 18.78
C LYS A 45 27.42 14.32 17.82
N ILE A 46 27.14 14.86 16.62
CA ILE A 46 28.16 15.31 15.66
C ILE A 46 28.96 16.48 16.22
N LEU A 47 28.27 17.49 16.76
CA LEU A 47 28.87 18.70 17.27
C LEU A 47 29.85 18.39 18.41
N TRP A 48 29.44 17.57 19.39
CA TRP A 48 30.32 17.16 20.48
C TRP A 48 31.50 16.30 20.02
N ALA A 49 31.30 15.40 19.05
CA ALA A 49 32.39 14.62 18.47
C ALA A 49 33.42 15.50 17.75
N ASN A 50 32.97 16.44 16.91
CA ASN A 50 33.84 17.36 16.20
C ASN A 50 34.57 18.32 17.15
N ILE A 51 33.89 18.86 18.16
CA ILE A 51 34.51 19.69 19.19
C ILE A 51 35.60 18.90 19.94
N ALA A 52 35.33 17.64 20.31
CA ALA A 52 36.31 16.80 20.98
C ALA A 52 37.53 16.50 20.12
N ILE A 53 37.34 16.19 18.82
CA ILE A 53 38.44 15.95 17.87
C ILE A 53 39.30 17.20 17.72
N VAL A 54 38.67 18.36 17.51
CA VAL A 54 39.38 19.63 17.35
C VAL A 54 40.12 20.00 18.63
N ALA A 55 39.49 19.88 19.80
CA ALA A 55 40.13 20.19 21.08
C ALA A 55 41.32 19.26 21.37
N LEU A 56 41.16 17.95 21.18
CA LEU A 56 42.25 16.98 21.37
C LEU A 56 43.37 17.19 20.35
N GLY A 57 43.04 17.44 19.08
CA GLY A 57 44.00 17.75 18.04
C GLY A 57 44.80 19.01 18.35
N ALA A 58 44.14 20.08 18.79
CA ALA A 58 44.80 21.33 19.16
C ALA A 58 45.73 21.16 20.37
N VAL A 59 45.28 20.47 21.43
CA VAL A 59 46.08 20.24 22.65
C VAL A 59 47.27 19.32 22.34
N ALA A 60 47.03 18.17 21.71
CA ALA A 60 48.09 17.23 21.37
C ALA A 60 49.10 17.84 20.40
N GLY A 61 48.62 18.57 19.38
CA GLY A 61 49.47 19.26 18.42
C GLY A 61 50.36 20.28 19.11
N THR A 62 49.79 21.12 19.97
CA THR A 62 50.55 22.13 20.73
C THR A 62 51.60 21.48 21.64
N ILE A 63 51.26 20.42 22.36
CA ILE A 63 52.21 19.71 23.25
C ILE A 63 53.36 19.10 22.44
N ILE A 64 53.05 18.43 21.32
CA ILE A 64 54.05 17.78 20.46
C ILE A 64 54.97 18.83 19.83
N THR A 65 54.41 19.92 19.30
CA THR A 65 55.19 21.01 18.71
C THR A 65 56.13 21.65 19.73
N VAL A 66 55.63 21.99 20.92
CA VAL A 66 56.45 22.59 21.98
C VAL A 66 57.57 21.64 22.42
N TRP A 67 57.23 20.38 22.70
CA TRP A 67 58.22 19.38 23.11
C TRP A 67 59.32 19.20 22.06
N HIS A 68 58.94 19.07 20.78
CA HIS A 68 59.88 18.82 19.69
C HIS A 68 60.80 20.01 19.41
N VAL A 69 60.27 21.24 19.44
CA VAL A 69 61.07 22.48 19.30
C VAL A 69 62.07 22.64 20.46
N THR A 70 61.67 22.29 21.69
CA THR A 70 62.58 22.35 22.85
C THR A 70 63.64 21.24 22.86
N ALA A 71 63.36 20.09 22.25
CA ALA A 71 64.26 18.93 22.23
C ALA A 71 65.28 18.99 21.08
N PHE A 72 64.94 19.61 19.94
CA PHE A 72 65.80 19.68 18.75
C PHE A 72 65.78 21.10 18.13
N PRO A 73 66.61 22.03 18.62
CA PRO A 73 66.58 23.44 18.20
C PRO A 73 67.09 23.70 16.78
N ASP A 74 67.98 22.85 16.25
CA ASP A 74 68.73 23.11 15.00
C ASP A 74 68.17 22.38 13.75
N GLN A 75 66.93 21.87 13.79
CA GLN A 75 66.29 21.18 12.65
C GLN A 75 65.07 21.93 12.10
N GLU A 76 64.81 21.77 10.79
CA GLU A 76 63.62 22.31 10.11
C GLU A 76 62.34 21.59 10.59
N HIS A 77 61.42 22.29 11.28
CA HIS A 77 60.22 21.68 11.90
C HIS A 77 58.96 21.62 11.02
N TYR A 78 58.96 22.24 9.83
CA TYR A 78 57.83 22.23 8.89
C TYR A 78 57.26 20.84 8.52
N PRO A 79 58.07 19.78 8.28
CA PRO A 79 57.51 18.47 7.90
C PRO A 79 56.67 17.82 9.00
N LEU A 80 57.01 18.05 10.27
CA LEU A 80 56.28 17.51 11.42
C LEU A 80 54.92 18.19 11.59
N ILE A 81 54.87 19.51 11.41
CA ILE A 81 53.62 20.30 11.46
C ILE A 81 52.70 19.88 10.31
N ALA A 82 53.24 19.70 9.10
CA ALA A 82 52.48 19.25 7.94
C ALA A 82 51.89 17.84 8.13
N LEU A 83 52.67 16.90 8.70
CA LEU A 83 52.21 15.54 9.00
C LEU A 83 51.07 15.56 10.04
N PHE A 84 51.22 16.36 11.10
CA PHE A 84 50.20 16.46 12.14
C PHE A 84 48.90 17.10 11.62
N ALA A 85 49.01 18.19 10.87
CA ALA A 85 47.86 18.84 10.23
C ALA A 85 47.14 17.88 9.27
N GLY A 86 47.89 17.14 8.44
CA GLY A 86 47.34 16.13 7.54
C GLY A 86 46.63 15.00 8.27
N ALA A 87 47.23 14.47 9.34
CA ALA A 87 46.62 13.43 10.17
C ALA A 87 45.32 13.90 10.82
N GLY A 88 45.28 15.15 11.33
CA GLY A 88 44.08 15.75 11.90
C GLY A 88 42.92 15.86 10.89
N VAL A 89 43.21 16.30 9.66
CA VAL A 89 42.21 16.36 8.58
C VAL A 89 41.68 14.97 8.23
N VAL A 90 42.57 13.98 8.07
CA VAL A 90 42.17 12.61 7.73
C VAL A 90 41.28 12.02 8.83
N ILE A 91 41.65 12.17 10.09
CA ILE A 91 40.84 11.70 11.24
C ILE A 91 39.48 12.40 11.25
N SER A 92 39.45 13.72 11.06
CA SER A 92 38.19 14.48 11.01
C SER A 92 37.27 14.00 9.89
N VAL A 93 37.82 13.73 8.69
CA VAL A 93 37.05 13.22 7.55
C VAL A 93 36.49 11.83 7.86
N LEU A 94 37.30 10.92 8.41
CA LEU A 94 36.87 9.56 8.75
C LEU A 94 35.76 9.55 9.79
N VAL A 95 35.90 10.34 10.87
CA VAL A 95 34.85 10.43 11.89
C VAL A 95 33.58 11.04 11.31
N ASN A 96 33.69 12.12 10.53
CA ASN A 96 32.53 12.74 9.91
C ASN A 96 31.79 11.79 8.95
N GLN A 97 32.53 11.01 8.15
CA GLN A 97 31.94 9.97 7.29
C GLN A 97 31.26 8.87 8.10
N TRP A 98 31.87 8.41 9.20
CA TRP A 98 31.29 7.39 10.08
C TRP A 98 29.98 7.88 10.71
N VAL A 99 29.98 9.11 11.23
CA VAL A 99 28.80 9.74 11.82
C VAL A 99 27.68 9.89 10.78
N LEU A 100 27.99 10.38 9.57
CA LEU A 100 26.99 10.59 8.53
C LEU A 100 26.34 9.29 8.06
N ARG A 101 27.13 8.20 7.93
CA ARG A 101 26.58 6.88 7.59
C ARG A 101 25.64 6.36 8.66
N LYS A 102 26.02 6.48 9.94
CA LYS A 102 25.16 6.04 11.06
C LYS A 102 23.90 6.87 11.20
N ALA A 103 23.96 8.15 10.86
CA ALA A 103 22.83 9.06 10.88
C ALA A 103 21.76 8.76 9.84
N LEU A 104 22.18 8.35 8.64
CA LEU A 104 21.29 8.14 7.50
C LEU A 104 20.77 6.71 7.39
N GLU A 105 21.34 5.75 8.15
CA GLU A 105 20.90 4.35 8.20
C GLU A 105 19.37 4.17 8.38
N PRO A 106 18.65 4.95 9.21
CA PRO A 106 17.19 4.82 9.33
C PRO A 106 16.42 5.22 8.07
N LEU A 107 16.95 6.14 7.27
CA LEU A 107 16.32 6.59 6.02
C LEU A 107 16.41 5.50 4.94
N ASP A 108 17.55 4.81 4.84
CA ASP A 108 17.74 3.69 3.92
C ASP A 108 16.74 2.54 4.23
N ARG A 109 16.44 2.32 5.52
CA ARG A 109 15.43 1.35 5.95
C ARG A 109 14.02 1.73 5.50
N LEU A 110 13.65 3.00 5.60
CA LEU A 110 12.36 3.51 5.10
C LEU A 110 12.28 3.37 3.58
N GLN A 111 13.34 3.73 2.85
CA GLN A 111 13.39 3.57 1.40
C GLN A 111 13.24 2.10 0.99
N THR A 112 13.92 1.19 1.68
CA THR A 112 13.83 -0.25 1.42
C THR A 112 12.43 -0.78 1.73
N ALA A 113 11.77 -0.28 2.78
CA ALA A 113 10.40 -0.64 3.10
C ALA A 113 9.40 -0.18 2.02
N VAL A 114 9.54 1.05 1.53
CA VAL A 114 8.73 1.57 0.42
C VAL A 114 8.91 0.73 -0.86
N GLU A 115 10.15 0.37 -1.19
CA GLU A 115 10.43 -0.46 -2.37
C GLU A 115 9.87 -1.88 -2.21
N ALA A 116 9.92 -2.45 -1.00
CA ALA A 116 9.31 -3.74 -0.69
C ALA A 116 7.78 -3.72 -0.81
N ILE A 117 7.13 -2.61 -0.45
CA ILE A 117 5.69 -2.42 -0.67
C ILE A 117 5.40 -2.31 -2.18
N ARG A 118 6.22 -1.56 -2.92
CA ARG A 118 6.09 -1.42 -4.38
C ARG A 118 6.21 -2.76 -5.11
N SER A 119 7.06 -3.66 -4.62
CA SER A 119 7.23 -5.01 -5.18
C SER A 119 6.12 -5.99 -4.77
N GLY A 120 5.09 -5.54 -4.05
CA GLY A 120 3.92 -6.33 -3.70
C GLY A 120 3.94 -6.96 -2.30
N SER A 121 4.97 -6.70 -1.50
CA SER A 121 5.04 -7.18 -0.11
C SER A 121 4.18 -6.30 0.79
N ARG A 122 2.97 -6.76 1.11
CA ARG A 122 1.98 -5.97 1.89
C ARG A 122 2.19 -5.96 3.40
N ASN A 123 3.10 -6.76 3.94
CA ASN A 123 3.27 -6.93 5.39
C ASN A 123 4.67 -6.50 5.87
N VAL A 124 5.11 -5.32 5.43
CA VAL A 124 6.40 -4.75 5.84
C VAL A 124 6.15 -3.76 6.96
N ARG A 125 6.48 -4.16 8.19
CA ARG A 125 6.47 -3.26 9.35
C ARG A 125 7.85 -2.66 9.53
N VAL A 126 7.92 -1.33 9.60
CA VAL A 126 9.19 -0.64 9.85
C VAL A 126 9.45 -0.64 11.35
N GLU A 127 10.31 -1.55 11.80
CA GLU A 127 10.85 -1.55 13.16
C GLU A 127 12.13 -0.69 13.19
N LEU A 128 12.01 0.51 13.75
CA LEU A 128 13.18 1.32 14.07
C LEU A 128 13.86 0.75 15.31
N GLY A 129 15.16 0.47 15.22
CA GLY A 129 15.93 -0.10 16.34
C GLY A 129 16.12 0.87 17.51
N ASP A 130 16.59 0.36 18.65
CA ASP A 130 16.83 1.04 19.96
C ASP A 130 17.77 2.28 19.92
N ASN A 131 18.25 2.70 18.75
CA ASN A 131 19.20 3.81 18.57
C ASN A 131 18.64 5.00 17.76
N SER A 132 17.32 5.03 17.53
CA SER A 132 16.65 6.05 16.72
C SER A 132 16.28 7.29 17.56
N ASP A 133 16.36 8.49 16.99
CA ASP A 133 15.87 9.71 17.66
C ASP A 133 14.30 9.69 17.67
N GLU A 134 13.66 10.29 18.69
CA GLU A 134 12.19 10.35 18.85
C GLU A 134 11.44 10.87 17.60
N ARG A 135 12.08 11.72 16.81
CA ARG A 135 11.51 12.25 15.55
C ARG A 135 11.37 11.16 14.50
N PHE A 136 12.33 10.24 14.41
CA PHE A 136 12.27 9.12 13.48
C PHE A 136 11.22 8.11 13.94
N ASP A 137 11.11 7.88 15.25
CA ASP A 137 10.05 7.01 15.81
C ASP A 137 8.66 7.50 15.42
N ARG A 138 8.38 8.81 15.55
CA ARG A 138 7.11 9.39 15.11
C ARG A 138 6.87 9.27 13.61
N LEU A 139 7.92 9.42 12.80
CA LEU A 139 7.81 9.26 11.34
C LEU A 139 7.52 7.81 10.95
N ALA A 140 8.20 6.84 11.57
CA ALA A 140 7.93 5.43 11.33
C ALA A 140 6.55 5.01 11.82
N GLU A 141 6.09 5.55 12.95
CA GLU A 141 4.73 5.31 13.45
C GLU A 141 3.68 5.88 12.48
N ALA A 142 3.84 7.14 12.03
CA ALA A 142 2.95 7.74 11.03
C ALA A 142 2.97 6.96 9.70
N PHE A 143 4.14 6.48 9.28
CA PHE A 143 4.27 5.65 8.09
C PHE A 143 3.54 4.31 8.26
N ASN A 144 3.75 3.60 9.38
CA ASN A 144 3.05 2.33 9.67
C ASN A 144 1.53 2.54 9.73
N GLN A 145 1.04 3.64 10.32
CA GLN A 145 -0.39 3.98 10.33
C GLN A 145 -0.93 4.20 8.91
N MET A 146 -0.18 4.88 8.05
CA MET A 146 -0.55 5.06 6.64
C MET A 146 -0.60 3.72 5.89
N LEU A 147 0.33 2.79 6.17
CA LEU A 147 0.31 1.46 5.57
C LEU A 147 -0.92 0.65 6.00
N GLU A 148 -1.23 0.65 7.28
CA GLU A 148 -2.42 -0.02 7.82
C GLU A 148 -3.71 0.54 7.18
N GLN A 149 -3.77 1.87 6.98
CA GLN A 149 -4.90 2.51 6.31
C GLN A 149 -5.02 2.08 4.84
N ILE A 150 -3.92 2.07 4.08
CA ILE A 150 -3.93 1.62 2.68
C ILE A 150 -4.35 0.15 2.57
N GLU A 151 -3.87 -0.70 3.48
CA GLU A 151 -4.25 -2.11 3.49
C GLU A 151 -5.74 -2.27 3.76
N HIS A 152 -6.27 -1.57 4.76
CA HIS A 152 -7.68 -1.59 5.12
C HIS A 152 -8.57 -1.11 3.96
N ASP A 153 -8.20 0.00 3.31
CA ASP A 153 -8.94 0.53 2.16
C ASP A 153 -8.90 -0.43 0.96
N SER A 154 -7.74 -1.06 0.72
CA SER A 154 -7.60 -2.09 -0.32
C SER A 154 -8.45 -3.33 -0.06
N GLN A 155 -8.57 -3.75 1.20
CA GLN A 155 -9.44 -4.86 1.60
C GLN A 155 -10.92 -4.49 1.41
N ARG A 156 -11.31 -3.27 1.81
CA ARG A 156 -12.67 -2.76 1.65
C ARG A 156 -13.08 -2.66 0.19
N LEU A 157 -12.22 -2.12 -0.67
CA LEU A 157 -12.47 -2.07 -2.12
C LEU A 157 -12.64 -3.47 -2.72
N ARG A 158 -11.82 -4.45 -2.31
CA ARG A 158 -11.97 -5.84 -2.76
C ARG A 158 -13.28 -6.47 -2.31
N GLN A 159 -13.70 -6.21 -1.06
CA GLN A 159 -14.99 -6.69 -0.56
C GLN A 159 -16.17 -6.07 -1.32
N LEU A 160 -16.15 -4.75 -1.55
CA LEU A 160 -17.18 -4.06 -2.32
C LEU A 160 -17.23 -4.57 -3.76
N SER A 161 -16.07 -4.73 -4.40
CA SER A 161 -15.98 -5.30 -5.75
C SER A 161 -16.59 -6.70 -5.82
N HIS A 162 -16.29 -7.55 -4.83
CA HIS A 162 -16.87 -8.88 -4.74
C HIS A 162 -18.39 -8.85 -4.54
N GLN A 163 -18.90 -7.96 -3.67
CA GLN A 163 -20.34 -7.79 -3.45
C GLN A 163 -21.06 -7.32 -4.71
N ILE A 164 -20.47 -6.36 -5.45
CA ILE A 164 -21.02 -5.89 -6.73
C ILE A 164 -21.08 -7.02 -7.75
N LEU A 165 -19.99 -7.80 -7.89
CA LEU A 165 -19.96 -8.94 -8.80
C LEU A 165 -21.01 -10.01 -8.43
N GLN A 166 -21.16 -10.29 -7.13
CA GLN A 166 -22.18 -11.23 -6.66
C GLN A 166 -23.59 -10.72 -6.96
N ALA A 167 -23.88 -9.45 -6.66
CA ALA A 167 -25.17 -8.84 -6.96
C ALA A 167 -25.47 -8.83 -8.46
N GLN A 168 -24.45 -8.57 -9.30
CA GLN A 168 -24.59 -8.61 -10.75
C GLN A 168 -24.90 -10.03 -11.27
N GLU A 169 -24.23 -11.05 -10.73
CA GLU A 169 -24.48 -12.44 -11.13
C GLU A 169 -25.86 -12.93 -10.65
N GLU A 170 -26.28 -12.52 -9.46
CA GLU A 170 -27.62 -12.80 -8.93
C GLU A 170 -28.71 -12.15 -9.79
N GLU A 171 -28.53 -10.88 -10.17
CA GLU A 171 -29.46 -10.18 -11.06
C GLU A 171 -29.48 -10.82 -12.46
N ARG A 172 -28.31 -11.18 -13.00
CA ARG A 172 -28.22 -11.87 -14.28
C ARG A 172 -28.97 -13.21 -14.26
N ARG A 173 -28.86 -13.96 -13.16
CA ARG A 173 -29.57 -15.23 -12.98
C ARG A 173 -31.07 -15.01 -12.85
N ARG A 174 -31.49 -13.99 -12.10
CA ARG A 174 -32.89 -13.59 -11.96
C ARG A 174 -33.50 -13.21 -13.31
N LEU A 175 -32.84 -12.34 -14.07
CA LEU A 175 -33.25 -11.94 -15.42
C LEU A 175 -33.36 -13.15 -16.35
N ALA A 176 -32.36 -14.04 -16.36
CA ALA A 176 -32.42 -15.25 -17.18
C ALA A 176 -33.65 -16.13 -16.87
N HIS A 177 -34.06 -16.19 -15.60
CA HIS A 177 -35.25 -16.93 -15.18
C HIS A 177 -36.55 -16.25 -15.62
N GLU A 178 -36.69 -14.95 -15.33
CA GLU A 178 -37.87 -14.16 -15.74
C GLU A 178 -38.09 -14.23 -17.25
N LEU A 179 -37.00 -14.20 -18.03
CA LEU A 179 -37.07 -14.30 -19.48
C LEU A 179 -37.42 -15.67 -19.99
N HIS A 180 -36.90 -16.71 -19.35
CA HIS A 180 -37.28 -18.07 -19.70
C HIS A 180 -38.78 -18.26 -19.48
N ASP A 181 -39.32 -17.74 -18.39
CA ASP A 181 -40.73 -17.84 -18.05
C ASP A 181 -41.63 -17.03 -19.01
N GLU A 182 -41.26 -15.77 -19.29
CA GLU A 182 -42.00 -14.91 -20.23
C GLU A 182 -41.98 -15.48 -21.66
N ALA A 183 -40.84 -16.01 -22.10
CA ALA A 183 -40.71 -16.68 -23.39
C ALA A 183 -41.55 -17.97 -23.44
N ALA A 184 -41.50 -18.81 -22.40
CA ALA A 184 -42.29 -20.04 -22.32
C ALA A 184 -43.79 -19.74 -22.33
N GLN A 185 -44.23 -18.70 -21.63
CA GLN A 185 -45.63 -18.26 -21.63
C GLN A 185 -46.07 -17.78 -23.02
N SER A 186 -45.25 -16.97 -23.70
CA SER A 186 -45.52 -16.49 -25.06
C SER A 186 -45.62 -17.63 -26.07
N LEU A 187 -44.67 -18.57 -26.04
CA LEU A 187 -44.67 -19.76 -26.90
C LEU A 187 -45.88 -20.67 -26.62
N THR A 188 -46.29 -20.81 -25.36
CA THR A 188 -47.48 -21.58 -24.98
C THR A 188 -48.74 -20.94 -25.53
N SER A 189 -48.87 -19.62 -25.46
CA SER A 189 -50.01 -18.88 -26.03
C SER A 189 -50.10 -19.06 -27.55
N LEU A 190 -48.96 -19.01 -28.25
CA LEU A 190 -48.89 -19.29 -29.68
C LEU A 190 -49.33 -20.72 -30.02
N LEU A 191 -48.85 -21.73 -29.28
CA LEU A 191 -49.26 -23.13 -29.44
C LEU A 191 -50.77 -23.31 -29.26
N VAL A 192 -51.38 -22.62 -28.29
CA VAL A 192 -52.84 -22.68 -28.07
C VAL A 192 -53.58 -22.10 -29.27
N HIS A 193 -53.18 -20.95 -29.79
CA HIS A 193 -53.85 -20.34 -30.94
C HIS A 193 -53.65 -21.14 -32.23
N ILE A 194 -52.52 -21.82 -32.41
CA ILE A 194 -52.33 -22.78 -33.52
C ILE A 194 -53.35 -23.91 -33.42
N ARG A 195 -53.56 -24.49 -32.23
CA ARG A 195 -54.57 -25.55 -32.03
C ARG A 195 -56.00 -25.06 -32.26
N LEU A 196 -56.30 -23.80 -31.96
CA LEU A 196 -57.59 -23.18 -32.26
C LEU A 196 -57.77 -23.01 -33.77
N LEU A 197 -56.73 -22.57 -34.48
CA LEU A 197 -56.71 -22.47 -35.93
C LEU A 197 -56.93 -23.84 -36.59
N GLU A 198 -56.28 -24.91 -36.10
CA GLU A 198 -56.48 -26.29 -36.59
C GLU A 198 -57.92 -26.81 -36.42
N ARG A 199 -58.68 -26.24 -35.47
CA ARG A 199 -60.06 -26.63 -35.17
C ARG A 199 -61.11 -25.70 -35.80
N ALA A 200 -60.68 -24.66 -36.51
CA ALA A 200 -61.59 -23.69 -37.12
C ALA A 200 -62.50 -24.39 -38.15
N GLN A 201 -63.81 -24.14 -38.05
CA GLN A 201 -64.80 -24.82 -38.90
C GLN A 201 -65.13 -24.05 -40.18
N ASN A 202 -64.71 -22.78 -40.26
CA ASN A 202 -64.97 -21.92 -41.41
C ASN A 202 -63.80 -20.95 -41.70
N PRO A 203 -63.73 -20.41 -42.93
CA PRO A 203 -62.61 -19.53 -43.35
C PRO A 203 -62.52 -18.23 -42.55
N ALA A 204 -63.64 -17.66 -42.09
CA ALA A 204 -63.66 -16.41 -41.34
C ALA A 204 -63.06 -16.59 -39.94
N GLU A 205 -63.35 -17.70 -39.28
CA GLU A 205 -62.80 -18.09 -37.98
C GLU A 205 -61.29 -18.38 -38.09
N ALA A 206 -60.87 -19.10 -39.14
CA ALA A 206 -59.46 -19.33 -39.42
C ALA A 206 -58.69 -18.02 -39.64
N GLN A 207 -59.28 -17.08 -40.38
CA GLN A 207 -58.65 -15.79 -40.64
C GLN A 207 -58.53 -14.92 -39.38
N ARG A 208 -59.49 -14.99 -38.45
CA ARG A 208 -59.39 -14.33 -37.14
C ARG A 208 -58.23 -14.89 -36.31
N HIS A 209 -58.12 -16.22 -36.22
CA HIS A 209 -57.02 -16.86 -35.46
C HIS A 209 -55.65 -16.59 -36.08
N ILE A 210 -55.54 -16.51 -37.41
CA ILE A 210 -54.29 -16.08 -38.08
C ILE A 210 -53.90 -14.66 -37.69
N GLN A 211 -54.87 -13.74 -37.61
CA GLN A 211 -54.60 -12.35 -37.22
C GLN A 211 -54.14 -12.26 -35.76
N GLU A 212 -54.81 -12.96 -34.84
CA GLU A 212 -54.40 -13.08 -33.43
C GLU A 212 -52.99 -13.68 -33.30
N LEU A 213 -52.67 -14.71 -34.09
CA LEU A 213 -51.33 -15.33 -34.10
C LEU A 213 -50.25 -14.35 -34.54
N ARG A 214 -50.53 -13.54 -35.57
CA ARG A 214 -49.60 -12.51 -36.07
C ARG A 214 -49.33 -11.46 -35.01
N GLU A 215 -50.36 -11.00 -34.31
CA GLU A 215 -50.20 -10.02 -33.24
C GLU A 215 -49.43 -10.57 -32.03
N LEU A 216 -49.73 -11.80 -31.62
CA LEU A 216 -49.01 -12.46 -30.52
C LEU A 216 -47.53 -12.68 -30.86
N THR A 217 -47.25 -13.12 -32.10
CA THR A 217 -45.87 -13.29 -32.58
C THR A 217 -45.12 -11.97 -32.62
N ALA A 218 -45.78 -10.89 -33.09
CA ALA A 218 -45.17 -9.57 -33.13
C ALA A 218 -44.85 -9.03 -31.73
N ARG A 219 -45.75 -9.22 -30.76
CA ARG A 219 -45.52 -8.85 -29.35
C ARG A 219 -44.35 -9.63 -28.74
N ALA A 220 -44.36 -10.96 -28.89
CA ALA A 220 -43.27 -11.82 -28.39
C ALA A 220 -41.90 -11.46 -28.99
N LEU A 221 -41.86 -11.09 -30.27
CA LEU A 221 -40.63 -10.63 -30.92
C LEU A 221 -40.14 -9.29 -30.34
N GLU A 222 -41.05 -8.37 -30.05
CA GLU A 222 -40.72 -7.09 -29.42
C GLU A 222 -40.23 -7.27 -27.97
N ASP A 223 -40.83 -8.19 -27.21
CA ASP A 223 -40.41 -8.51 -25.85
C ASP A 223 -38.99 -9.12 -25.84
N VAL A 224 -38.72 -10.09 -26.72
CA VAL A 224 -37.36 -10.65 -26.89
C VAL A 224 -36.36 -9.57 -27.32
N ARG A 225 -36.77 -8.67 -28.22
CA ARG A 225 -35.92 -7.57 -28.69
C ARG A 225 -35.59 -6.64 -27.53
N ARG A 226 -36.58 -6.14 -26.79
CA ARG A 226 -36.41 -5.25 -25.63
C ARG A 226 -35.39 -5.83 -24.64
N VAL A 227 -35.53 -7.10 -24.31
CA VAL A 227 -34.65 -7.73 -23.32
C VAL A 227 -33.25 -7.95 -23.89
N ALA A 228 -33.11 -8.32 -25.16
CA ALA A 228 -31.79 -8.40 -25.80
C ALA A 228 -31.01 -7.07 -25.74
N LEU A 229 -31.70 -5.93 -25.57
CA LEU A 229 -31.08 -4.60 -25.37
C LEU A 229 -30.70 -4.38 -23.91
N ASP A 230 -31.55 -4.77 -22.97
CA ASP A 230 -31.31 -4.64 -21.53
C ASP A 230 -30.19 -5.58 -21.04
N LEU A 231 -30.10 -6.78 -21.63
CA LEU A 231 -29.02 -7.76 -21.40
C LEU A 231 -27.71 -7.42 -22.12
N ARG A 232 -27.60 -6.24 -22.74
CA ARG A 232 -26.42 -5.81 -23.51
C ARG A 232 -25.39 -4.96 -22.72
N PRO A 233 -25.11 -5.12 -21.40
CA PRO A 233 -24.00 -4.42 -20.77
C PRO A 233 -22.64 -5.09 -21.06
N LYS A 234 -22.41 -5.55 -22.30
CA LYS A 234 -21.12 -6.10 -22.76
C LYS A 234 -20.75 -5.74 -24.18
N ILE A 235 -21.64 -5.13 -24.98
CA ILE A 235 -21.24 -4.73 -26.33
C ILE A 235 -20.37 -3.47 -26.34
N LEU A 236 -20.48 -2.62 -25.32
CA LEU A 236 -19.49 -1.57 -25.10
C LEU A 236 -18.09 -2.19 -24.84
N ASP A 237 -18.04 -3.28 -24.07
CA ASP A 237 -16.80 -3.97 -23.67
C ASP A 237 -16.21 -4.86 -24.79
N ASP A 238 -17.05 -5.53 -25.59
CA ASP A 238 -16.63 -6.54 -26.58
C ASP A 238 -16.46 -5.98 -28.01
N LEU A 239 -17.26 -4.98 -28.41
CA LEU A 239 -17.26 -4.42 -29.78
C LEU A 239 -16.78 -2.95 -29.83
N GLY A 240 -16.68 -2.27 -28.68
CA GLY A 240 -16.22 -0.89 -28.57
C GLY A 240 -17.32 0.15 -28.84
N LEU A 241 -17.06 1.38 -28.35
CA LEU A 241 -17.99 2.52 -28.42
C LEU A 241 -18.51 2.81 -29.84
N ALA A 242 -17.69 2.60 -30.86
CA ALA A 242 -18.06 2.81 -32.25
C ALA A 242 -19.21 1.91 -32.70
N ALA A 243 -19.11 0.60 -32.46
CA ALA A 243 -20.14 -0.38 -32.82
C ALA A 243 -21.44 -0.15 -32.03
N ALA A 244 -21.35 0.32 -30.79
CA ALA A 244 -22.51 0.65 -29.97
C ALA A 244 -23.28 1.86 -30.55
N LEU A 245 -22.57 2.89 -31.00
CA LEU A 245 -23.17 4.09 -31.59
C LEU A 245 -23.78 3.81 -32.97
N GLU A 246 -23.10 3.05 -33.83
CA GLU A 246 -23.65 2.61 -35.12
C GLU A 246 -24.96 1.84 -34.94
N TRP A 247 -24.97 0.88 -34.02
CA TRP A 247 -26.17 0.11 -33.72
C TRP A 247 -27.33 0.98 -33.20
N ARG A 248 -27.04 1.99 -32.35
CA ARG A 248 -28.07 2.89 -31.81
C ARG A 248 -28.68 3.78 -32.88
N VAL A 249 -27.87 4.25 -33.83
CA VAL A 249 -28.33 5.02 -34.99
C VAL A 249 -29.22 4.17 -35.89
N ASP A 250 -28.84 2.92 -36.11
CA ASP A 250 -29.59 1.97 -36.93
C ASP A 250 -30.96 1.60 -36.31
N GLU A 251 -31.02 1.55 -34.98
CA GLU A 251 -32.27 1.38 -34.23
C GLU A 251 -33.17 2.61 -34.31
N LEU A 252 -32.60 3.81 -34.14
CA LEU A 252 -33.33 5.07 -34.19
C LEU A 252 -33.96 5.30 -35.57
N ASN A 253 -33.25 4.90 -36.63
CA ASN A 253 -33.77 4.90 -38.00
C ASN A 253 -34.96 3.95 -38.16
N LYS A 254 -34.90 2.75 -37.57
CA LYS A 254 -36.00 1.75 -37.63
C LYS A 254 -37.23 2.16 -36.82
N ALA A 255 -37.03 2.77 -35.65
CA ALA A 255 -38.12 3.14 -34.74
C ALA A 255 -38.91 4.38 -35.22
N HIS A 256 -38.23 5.33 -35.87
CA HIS A 256 -38.82 6.63 -36.22
C HIS A 256 -38.85 6.94 -37.72
N GLY A 257 -38.39 6.00 -38.57
CA GLY A 257 -38.36 6.20 -40.03
C GLY A 257 -37.38 7.30 -40.47
N LEU A 258 -36.34 7.54 -39.67
CA LEU A 258 -35.32 8.57 -39.93
C LEU A 258 -34.18 8.01 -40.79
N GLN A 259 -33.45 8.89 -41.46
CA GLN A 259 -32.19 8.58 -42.15
C GLN A 259 -31.04 9.32 -41.47
N ALA A 260 -30.68 8.91 -40.27
CA ALA A 260 -29.47 9.37 -39.59
C ALA A 260 -28.30 8.45 -39.97
N SER A 261 -27.14 9.03 -40.27
CA SER A 261 -25.88 8.32 -40.42
C SER A 261 -24.87 8.84 -39.40
N ILE A 262 -23.92 7.99 -39.02
CA ILE A 262 -22.82 8.35 -38.14
C ILE A 262 -21.49 8.12 -38.86
N THR A 263 -20.58 9.05 -38.70
CA THR A 263 -19.20 8.95 -39.18
C THR A 263 -18.30 9.15 -37.98
N ILE A 264 -17.42 8.18 -37.73
CA ILE A 264 -16.55 8.17 -36.56
C ILE A 264 -15.13 8.40 -37.05
N GLU A 265 -14.58 9.56 -36.71
CA GLU A 265 -13.18 9.91 -37.01
C GLU A 265 -12.34 9.81 -35.73
N GLY A 266 -11.28 8.98 -35.75
CA GLY A 266 -10.24 8.99 -34.73
C GLY A 266 -10.36 8.05 -33.52
N MET A 267 -11.05 6.90 -33.61
CA MET A 267 -11.07 5.92 -32.50
C MET A 267 -10.38 4.59 -32.84
N GLU A 268 -9.05 4.58 -32.79
CA GLU A 268 -8.24 3.34 -32.87
C GLU A 268 -7.74 2.86 -31.49
N ARG A 269 -8.31 3.38 -30.40
CA ARG A 269 -8.00 2.92 -29.05
C ARG A 269 -9.24 2.37 -28.37
N ARG A 270 -9.24 1.06 -28.11
CA ARG A 270 -10.15 0.44 -27.13
C ARG A 270 -9.95 1.18 -25.80
N LEU A 271 -10.92 2.01 -25.44
CA LEU A 271 -10.99 2.56 -24.09
C LEU A 271 -11.44 1.41 -23.18
N PRO A 272 -10.70 1.12 -22.10
CA PRO A 272 -11.11 0.13 -21.10
C PRO A 272 -12.35 0.58 -20.33
#